data_AF-A0A920W4Z9-F1
#
_entry.id   AF-A0A920W4Z9-F1
#
_cell.length_a   1.000
_cell.length_b   1.000
_cell.length_c   1.000
_cell.angle_alpha   90.00
_cell.angle_beta   90.00
_cell.angle_gamma   90.00
#
_symmetry.space_group_name_H-M   'P 1'
#
loop_
_entity.id
_entity.type
_entity.pdbx_description
1 polymer ?
#
loop_
_entity_poly.entity_id
_entity_poly.type
_entity_poly.pdbx_seq_one_letter_code
_entity_poly.pdbx_strand_id
1 'polypeptide(L)'
;MASFDRSKCAVTSGPTATGQHCPEGWTVYTTPGPQMKNVETPGSADFHYYSWVDQYNTLGLGENIPIADGSTSDSLLALDPDSGEWTVLRVPYPMAFYSRGLDGRIDDPNIGWKGRGLWANYGSNYIWHTEGGKGTKSKMVHFQMRPNPLAK
;
A
#
# COMPACT_ATOMS: atom_id res chain seq x y z
N MET A 1 8.30 2.28 -0.84
CA MET A 1 8.53 1.20 0.16
C MET A 1 10.01 0.83 0.16
N ALA A 2 10.49 0.11 1.16
CA ALA A 2 11.89 -0.31 1.21
C ALA A 2 12.04 -1.67 1.90
N SER A 3 13.08 -2.41 1.52
CA SER A 3 13.54 -3.61 2.21
C SER A 3 14.98 -3.43 2.67
N PHE A 4 15.36 -4.15 3.71
CA PHE A 4 16.70 -4.12 4.28
C PHE A 4 17.25 -5.54 4.43
N ASP A 5 18.35 -5.82 3.75
CA ASP A 5 19.07 -7.07 3.82
C ASP A 5 20.37 -6.89 4.62
N ARG A 6 20.34 -7.34 5.88
CA ARG A 6 21.47 -7.25 6.79
C ARG A 6 22.68 -8.08 6.32
N SER A 7 22.49 -9.09 5.49
CA SER A 7 23.59 -9.95 5.01
C SER A 7 24.56 -9.20 4.10
N LYS A 8 24.12 -8.07 3.51
CA LYS A 8 24.95 -7.21 2.67
C LYS A 8 25.83 -6.25 3.47
N CYS A 9 25.57 -6.09 4.77
CA CYS A 9 26.26 -5.10 5.60
C CYS A 9 27.71 -5.49 5.92
N ALA A 10 28.65 -4.60 5.64
CA ALA A 10 30.05 -4.79 6.04
C ALA A 10 30.24 -4.79 7.57
N VAL A 11 29.47 -3.98 8.29
CA VAL A 11 29.47 -3.89 9.76
C VAL A 11 28.10 -4.30 10.27
N THR A 12 28.04 -5.17 11.27
CA THR A 12 26.77 -5.69 11.82
C THR A 12 26.62 -5.51 13.32
N SER A 13 27.69 -5.09 14.02
CA SER A 13 27.73 -4.84 15.46
C SER A 13 29.01 -4.07 15.84
N GLY A 14 29.08 -3.59 17.08
CA GLY A 14 30.26 -2.92 17.64
C GLY A 14 30.19 -1.39 17.64
N PRO A 15 31.22 -0.71 18.17
CA PRO A 15 31.21 0.74 18.39
C PRO A 15 31.13 1.59 17.11
N THR A 16 31.43 0.99 15.95
CA THR A 16 31.32 1.65 14.64
C THR A 16 29.95 1.47 13.97
N ALA A 17 29.03 0.70 14.57
CA ALA A 17 27.69 0.46 14.06
C ALA A 17 26.74 1.66 14.35
N THR A 18 26.97 2.79 13.68
CA THR A 18 26.28 4.09 13.94
C THR A 18 24.89 4.23 13.30
N GLY A 19 24.33 3.16 12.73
CA GLY A 19 23.10 3.19 11.93
C GLY A 19 23.25 3.63 10.46
N GLN A 20 24.33 4.33 10.09
CA GLN A 20 24.60 4.76 8.71
C GLN A 20 25.55 3.85 7.93
N HIS A 21 26.02 2.76 8.54
CA HIS A 21 27.12 1.93 8.06
C HIS A 21 26.72 0.84 7.06
N CYS A 22 25.44 0.76 6.67
CA CYS A 22 24.96 -0.25 5.73
C CYS A 22 23.99 0.33 4.68
N PRO A 23 24.40 1.32 3.87
CA PRO A 23 23.61 1.77 2.73
C PRO A 23 23.38 0.64 1.71
N GLU A 24 24.32 -0.29 1.56
CA GLU A 24 24.27 -1.41 0.62
C GLU A 24 23.19 -2.46 0.94
N GLY A 25 22.71 -2.49 2.19
CA GLY A 25 21.62 -3.37 2.60
C GLY A 25 20.25 -2.89 2.15
N TRP A 26 20.11 -1.62 1.79
CA TRP A 26 18.81 -1.05 1.44
C TRP A 26 18.45 -1.28 -0.03
N THR A 27 17.20 -1.66 -0.27
CA THR A 27 16.56 -1.59 -1.58
C THR A 27 15.31 -0.73 -1.46
N VAL A 28 15.16 0.26 -2.35
CA VAL A 28 14.01 1.17 -2.36
C VAL A 28 13.15 0.87 -3.57
N TYR A 29 11.86 0.64 -3.32
CA TYR A 29 10.86 0.37 -4.35
C TYR A 29 10.08 1.65 -4.62
N THR A 30 10.33 2.23 -5.79
CA THR A 30 9.62 3.40 -6.29
C THR A 30 8.17 3.03 -6.60
N THR A 31 7.23 3.77 -6.02
CA THR A 31 5.81 3.59 -6.33
C THR A 31 5.52 4.03 -7.77
N PRO A 32 4.60 3.36 -8.48
CA PRO A 32 4.22 3.79 -9.83
C PRO A 32 3.52 5.14 -9.78
N GLY A 33 3.69 5.95 -10.83
CA GLY A 33 3.01 7.24 -10.95
C GLY A 33 3.83 8.29 -11.69
N PRO A 34 3.25 9.49 -11.90
CA PRO A 34 3.98 10.60 -12.50
C PRO A 34 5.06 11.13 -11.56
N GLN A 35 6.11 11.71 -12.12
CA GLN A 35 7.20 12.38 -11.39
C GLN A 35 7.04 13.90 -11.53
N MET A 36 7.48 14.64 -10.51
CA MET A 36 7.61 16.10 -10.61
C MET A 36 8.64 16.50 -11.67
N LYS A 37 8.35 17.58 -12.40
CA LYS A 37 9.22 18.08 -13.47
C LYS A 37 10.63 18.41 -12.94
N ASN A 38 11.66 17.99 -13.67
CA ASN A 38 13.08 18.19 -13.37
C ASN A 38 13.60 17.46 -12.11
N VAL A 39 12.87 16.48 -11.56
CA VAL A 39 13.39 15.60 -10.50
C VAL A 39 14.08 14.40 -11.13
N GLU A 40 15.39 14.29 -10.91
CA GLU A 40 16.22 13.21 -11.44
C GLU A 40 16.20 11.95 -10.56
N THR A 41 15.98 12.10 -9.24
CA THR A 41 15.88 10.97 -8.32
C THR A 41 14.59 10.17 -8.58
N PRO A 42 14.65 8.84 -8.76
CA PRO A 42 13.47 8.02 -8.97
C PRO A 42 12.44 8.15 -7.84
N GLY A 43 11.18 8.43 -8.19
CA GLY A 43 10.12 8.72 -7.23
C GLY A 43 8.73 8.70 -7.88
N SER A 44 7.74 9.14 -7.10
CA SER A 44 6.37 9.38 -7.55
C SER A 44 5.85 10.64 -6.88
N ALA A 45 5.03 11.40 -7.59
CA ALA A 45 4.30 12.55 -7.07
C ALA A 45 3.05 12.16 -6.28
N ASP A 46 2.81 10.86 -6.09
CA ASP A 46 1.73 10.38 -5.24
C ASP A 46 2.02 10.66 -3.75
N PHE A 47 0.96 10.86 -2.99
CA PHE A 47 1.00 11.06 -1.56
C PHE A 47 0.65 9.76 -0.86
N HIS A 48 1.57 9.27 -0.03
CA HIS A 48 1.39 8.04 0.74
C HIS A 48 1.26 8.36 2.23
N TYR A 49 0.03 8.49 2.73
CA TYR A 49 -0.21 8.87 4.13
C TYR A 49 0.21 7.77 5.10
N TYR A 50 -0.09 6.52 4.77
CA TYR A 50 0.22 5.38 5.62
C TYR A 50 0.79 4.21 4.82
N SER A 51 1.49 3.34 5.54
CA SER A 51 2.05 2.09 5.06
C SER A 51 1.67 1.02 6.06
N TRP A 52 1.06 -0.06 5.58
CA TRP A 52 0.56 -1.17 6.38
C TRP A 52 1.07 -2.49 5.80
N VAL A 53 1.10 -3.56 6.59
CA VAL A 53 1.56 -4.88 6.13
C VAL A 53 0.45 -5.89 6.34
N ASP A 54 0.02 -6.56 5.26
CA ASP A 54 -0.91 -7.68 5.29
C ASP A 54 -0.21 -8.95 5.79
N GLN A 55 0.00 -9.02 7.10
CA GLN A 55 0.71 -10.14 7.73
C GLN A 55 -0.01 -11.49 7.55
N TYR A 56 -1.33 -11.47 7.41
CA TYR A 56 -2.17 -12.68 7.50
C TYR A 56 -2.88 -13.02 6.19
N ASN A 57 -2.43 -12.47 5.06
CA ASN A 57 -3.04 -12.72 3.75
C ASN A 57 -4.56 -12.45 3.74
N THR A 58 -4.93 -11.32 4.33
CA THR A 58 -6.32 -10.85 4.43
C THR A 58 -6.86 -10.41 3.07
N LEU A 59 -6.02 -9.86 2.18
CA LEU A 59 -6.43 -9.49 0.82
C LEU A 59 -6.45 -10.69 -0.14
N GLY A 60 -5.60 -11.69 0.08
CA GLY A 60 -5.45 -12.84 -0.84
C GLY A 60 -4.24 -12.76 -1.77
N LEU A 61 -3.31 -11.82 -1.56
CA LEU A 61 -2.07 -11.68 -2.36
C LEU A 61 -0.85 -12.39 -1.77
N GLY A 62 -0.97 -13.00 -0.59
CA GLY A 62 0.14 -13.60 0.15
C GLY A 62 0.25 -13.06 1.57
N GLU A 63 1.10 -13.68 2.38
CA GLU A 63 1.44 -13.18 3.71
C GLU A 63 2.55 -12.13 3.62
N ASN A 64 2.54 -11.19 4.57
CA ASN A 64 3.54 -10.13 4.71
C ASN A 64 3.64 -9.17 3.51
N ILE A 65 2.52 -8.93 2.82
CA ILE A 65 2.47 -8.00 1.68
C ILE A 65 2.42 -6.55 2.19
N PRO A 66 3.42 -5.71 1.92
CA PRO A 66 3.36 -4.28 2.26
C PRO A 66 2.39 -3.56 1.33
N ILE A 67 1.54 -2.70 1.90
CA ILE A 67 0.55 -1.90 1.19
C ILE A 67 0.74 -0.43 1.55
N ALA A 68 0.94 0.41 0.53
CA ALA A 68 0.94 1.85 0.66
C ALA A 68 -0.44 2.41 0.32
N ASP A 69 -0.86 3.44 1.05
CA ASP A 69 -1.98 4.27 0.62
C ASP A 69 -1.61 5.09 -0.62
N GLY A 70 -2.38 4.99 -1.69
CA GLY A 70 -2.28 5.86 -2.86
C GLY A 70 -3.23 7.04 -2.68
N SER A 71 -2.99 7.86 -1.65
CA SER A 71 -3.94 8.87 -1.16
C SER A 71 -4.31 9.91 -2.23
N THR A 72 -3.44 10.16 -3.21
CA THR A 72 -3.73 11.08 -4.34
C THR A 72 -3.85 10.38 -5.69
N SER A 73 -3.76 9.04 -5.70
CA SER A 73 -3.93 8.21 -6.89
C SER A 73 -5.18 7.34 -6.83
N ASP A 74 -6.11 7.61 -5.90
CA ASP A 74 -7.35 6.86 -5.72
C ASP A 74 -7.12 5.35 -5.57
N SER A 75 -6.04 4.92 -4.90
CA SER A 75 -5.66 3.52 -4.89
C SER A 75 -5.06 3.02 -3.58
N LEU A 76 -4.97 1.70 -3.44
CA LEU A 76 -4.02 1.04 -2.56
C LEU A 76 -2.93 0.39 -3.44
N LEU A 77 -1.68 0.47 -3.02
CA LEU A 77 -0.55 -0.11 -3.76
C LEU A 77 0.06 -1.24 -2.96
N ALA A 78 -0.14 -2.48 -3.39
CA ALA A 78 0.45 -3.66 -2.78
C ALA A 78 1.79 -3.98 -3.48
N LEU A 79 2.87 -4.10 -2.70
CA LEU A 79 4.18 -4.49 -3.17
C LEU A 79 4.36 -6.00 -2.99
N ASP A 80 4.67 -6.71 -4.05
CA ASP A 80 5.21 -8.07 -3.93
C ASP A 80 6.69 -7.97 -3.50
N PRO A 81 7.07 -8.43 -2.29
CA PRO A 81 8.43 -8.31 -1.79
C PRO A 81 9.44 -9.16 -2.56
N ASP A 82 9.00 -10.24 -3.21
CA ASP A 82 9.88 -11.17 -3.92
C ASP A 82 10.22 -10.67 -5.32
N SER A 83 9.23 -10.18 -6.06
CA SER A 83 9.43 -9.64 -7.41
C SER A 83 9.75 -8.15 -7.45
N GLY A 84 9.37 -7.40 -6.41
CA GLY A 84 9.42 -5.93 -6.40
C GLY A 84 8.32 -5.26 -7.24
N GLU A 85 7.35 -6.04 -7.75
CA GLU A 85 6.26 -5.53 -8.57
C GLU A 85 5.12 -4.93 -7.73
N TRP A 86 4.45 -3.93 -8.31
CA TRP A 86 3.33 -3.25 -7.67
C TRP A 86 1.99 -3.70 -8.27
N THR A 87 1.08 -4.13 -7.42
CA THR A 87 -0.33 -4.30 -7.75
C THR A 87 -1.11 -3.06 -7.30
N VAL A 88 -1.72 -2.35 -8.25
CA VAL A 88 -2.47 -1.11 -7.99
C VAL A 88 -3.98 -1.40 -7.92
N LEU A 89 -4.56 -1.25 -6.73
CA LEU A 89 -5.97 -1.45 -6.46
C LEU A 89 -6.71 -0.10 -6.55
N ARG A 90 -7.09 0.28 -7.77
CA ARG A 90 -7.73 1.57 -8.05
C ARG A 90 -9.22 1.57 -7.75
N VAL A 91 -9.70 2.60 -7.07
CA VAL A 91 -11.13 2.91 -6.88
C VAL A 91 -11.48 4.10 -7.78
N PRO A 92 -12.06 3.88 -8.97
CA PRO A 92 -12.25 4.96 -9.94
C PRO A 92 -13.39 5.91 -9.55
N TYR A 93 -14.37 5.42 -8.78
CA TYR A 93 -15.55 6.17 -8.38
C TYR A 93 -16.03 5.78 -6.97
N PRO A 94 -16.57 6.72 -6.20
CA PRO A 94 -16.57 8.16 -6.47
C PRO A 94 -15.13 8.72 -6.45
N MET A 95 -14.84 9.72 -7.29
CA MET A 95 -13.50 10.28 -7.45
C MET A 95 -12.98 10.91 -6.16
N ALA A 96 -11.66 10.96 -6.03
CA ALA A 96 -10.91 11.41 -4.86
C ALA A 96 -10.93 10.41 -3.69
N PHE A 97 -10.75 9.12 -3.97
CA PHE A 97 -10.55 8.10 -2.94
C PHE A 97 -9.24 8.37 -2.20
N TYR A 98 -9.39 9.09 -1.09
CA TYR A 98 -8.29 9.62 -0.31
C TYR A 98 -8.09 8.75 0.94
N SER A 99 -7.40 7.62 0.80
CA SER A 99 -7.12 6.73 1.93
C SER A 99 -6.02 7.28 2.83
N ARG A 100 -6.18 7.09 4.13
CA ARG A 100 -5.17 7.44 5.16
C ARG A 100 -4.88 6.28 6.11
N GLY A 101 -5.50 5.14 5.85
CA GLY A 101 -5.47 4.00 6.71
C GLY A 101 -6.31 2.89 6.10
N LEU A 102 -5.88 1.68 6.41
CA LEU A 102 -6.54 0.45 6.05
C LEU A 102 -6.28 -0.59 7.13
N ASP A 103 -7.16 -1.57 7.20
CA ASP A 103 -6.95 -2.77 7.98
C ASP A 103 -7.58 -3.98 7.28
N GLY A 104 -7.05 -5.15 7.60
CA GLY A 104 -7.51 -6.44 7.08
C GLY A 104 -8.37 -7.18 8.08
N ARG A 105 -9.38 -7.90 7.58
CA ARG A 105 -10.19 -8.80 8.43
C ARG A 105 -10.43 -10.12 7.71
N ILE A 106 -10.35 -11.20 8.47
CA ILE A 106 -10.76 -12.55 8.06
C ILE A 106 -11.98 -12.90 8.92
N ASP A 107 -13.15 -12.85 8.30
CA ASP A 107 -14.43 -13.19 8.91
C ASP A 107 -14.62 -14.71 9.00
N ASP A 108 -14.24 -15.45 7.95
CA ASP A 108 -14.25 -16.91 7.93
C ASP A 108 -13.14 -17.45 7.01
N PRO A 109 -12.11 -18.12 7.56
CA PRO A 109 -11.01 -18.63 6.76
C PRO A 109 -11.43 -19.75 5.79
N ASN A 110 -12.55 -20.44 6.03
CA ASN A 110 -12.97 -21.62 5.28
C ASN A 110 -13.72 -21.31 3.98
N ILE A 111 -14.20 -20.08 3.80
CA ILE A 111 -14.94 -19.66 2.59
C ILE A 111 -14.06 -18.91 1.58
N GLY A 112 -12.74 -19.02 1.72
CA GLY A 112 -11.76 -18.50 0.78
C GLY A 112 -11.73 -16.98 0.72
N TRP A 113 -11.73 -16.43 -0.50
CA TRP A 113 -11.64 -14.98 -0.75
C TRP A 113 -12.86 -14.19 -0.27
N LYS A 114 -14.00 -14.85 -0.09
CA LYS A 114 -15.25 -14.19 0.35
C LYS A 114 -15.25 -13.86 1.84
N GLY A 115 -14.53 -14.64 2.63
CA GLY A 115 -14.49 -14.50 4.09
C GLY A 115 -13.35 -13.62 4.55
N ARG A 116 -12.73 -12.85 3.66
CA ARG A 116 -11.62 -11.95 3.95
C ARG A 116 -11.68 -10.70 3.08
N GLY A 117 -11.00 -9.65 3.49
CA GLY A 117 -10.83 -8.44 2.71
C GLY A 117 -10.03 -7.37 3.42
N LEU A 118 -9.85 -6.25 2.73
CA LEU A 118 -9.31 -5.02 3.31
C LEU A 118 -10.40 -3.96 3.38
N TRP A 119 -10.37 -3.17 4.43
CA TRP A 119 -11.21 -1.99 4.61
C TRP A 119 -10.33 -0.76 4.70
N ALA A 120 -10.47 0.13 3.72
CA ALA A 120 -9.78 1.41 3.71
C ALA A 120 -10.76 2.54 3.95
N ASN A 121 -10.32 3.55 4.71
CA ASN A 121 -11.16 4.70 5.01
C ASN A 121 -11.15 5.71 3.86
N TYR A 122 -12.24 6.45 3.73
CA TYR A 122 -12.27 7.71 2.98
C TYR A 122 -11.84 8.85 3.90
N GLY A 123 -10.53 9.06 4.03
CA GLY A 123 -9.88 9.87 5.06
C GLY A 123 -9.68 11.36 4.74
N SER A 124 -10.35 11.90 3.71
CA SER A 124 -10.21 13.32 3.36
C SER A 124 -10.82 14.23 4.44
N ASN A 125 -10.08 15.27 4.87
CA ASN A 125 -10.61 16.33 5.73
C ASN A 125 -11.64 17.21 4.98
N TYR A 126 -11.61 17.19 3.65
CA TYR A 126 -12.41 18.05 2.78
C TYR A 126 -13.37 17.22 1.92
N ILE A 127 -14.27 16.49 2.58
CA ILE A 127 -15.20 15.54 1.94
C ILE A 127 -16.10 16.22 0.89
N TRP A 128 -16.31 17.54 0.95
CA TRP A 128 -17.05 18.28 -0.06
C TRP A 128 -16.31 18.50 -1.38
N HIS A 129 -15.01 18.20 -1.46
CA HIS A 129 -14.25 18.12 -2.73
C HIS A 129 -14.30 16.73 -3.37
N THR A 130 -14.84 15.73 -2.66
CA THR A 130 -15.13 14.42 -3.22
C THR A 130 -16.32 14.50 -4.17
N GLU A 131 -16.36 13.60 -5.15
CA GLU A 131 -17.53 13.45 -6.00
C GLU A 131 -18.82 13.23 -5.17
N GLY A 132 -19.83 14.05 -5.47
CA GLY A 132 -21.05 14.22 -4.66
C GLY A 132 -21.12 15.56 -3.92
N GLY A 133 -19.99 16.25 -3.71
CA GLY A 133 -19.96 17.62 -3.22
C GLY A 133 -20.42 17.80 -1.78
N LYS A 134 -20.91 19.00 -1.45
CA LYS A 134 -21.38 19.36 -0.10
C LYS A 134 -22.50 18.41 0.36
N GLY A 135 -22.33 17.83 1.55
CA GLY A 135 -23.26 16.85 2.12
C GLY A 135 -22.80 15.39 1.94
N THR A 136 -21.74 15.15 1.16
CA THR A 136 -21.08 13.84 1.10
C THR A 136 -20.59 13.43 2.48
N LYS A 137 -20.85 12.17 2.85
CA LYS A 137 -20.41 11.56 4.11
C LYS A 137 -19.12 10.76 3.91
N SER A 138 -18.42 10.50 5.01
CA SER A 138 -17.33 9.52 5.05
C SER A 138 -17.81 8.14 4.59
N LYS A 139 -16.90 7.40 3.96
CA LYS A 139 -17.16 6.06 3.42
C LYS A 139 -16.04 5.12 3.88
N MET A 140 -16.32 3.84 3.74
CA MET A 140 -15.34 2.77 3.88
C MET A 140 -15.38 1.95 2.61
N VAL A 141 -14.22 1.64 2.06
CA VAL A 141 -14.10 0.85 0.84
C VAL A 141 -13.64 -0.54 1.23
N HIS A 142 -14.43 -1.54 0.84
CA HIS A 142 -14.11 -2.95 1.04
C HIS A 142 -13.49 -3.53 -0.23
N PHE A 143 -12.24 -3.98 -0.14
CA PHE A 143 -11.53 -4.66 -1.21
C PHE A 143 -11.57 -6.17 -0.98
N GLN A 144 -11.98 -6.90 -2.01
CA GLN A 144 -11.87 -8.37 -2.05
C GLN A 144 -11.21 -8.78 -3.36
N MET A 145 -10.18 -9.62 -3.26
CA MET A 145 -9.48 -10.16 -4.42
C MET A 145 -9.92 -11.59 -4.68
N ARG A 146 -10.40 -11.85 -5.90
CA ARG A 146 -10.66 -13.24 -6.32
C ARG A 146 -9.35 -13.90 -6.70
N PRO A 147 -9.16 -15.20 -6.39
CA PRO A 147 -7.95 -15.92 -6.82
C PRO A 147 -7.91 -16.13 -8.34
N ASN A 148 -9.06 -16.08 -9.01
CA ASN A 148 -9.18 -16.11 -10.46
C ASN A 148 -10.52 -15.52 -10.92
N PRO A 149 -10.67 -15.17 -12.22
CA PRO A 149 -11.89 -14.55 -12.74
C PRO A 149 -13.18 -15.40 -12.61
N LEU A 150 -13.04 -16.73 -12.50
CA LEU A 150 -14.16 -17.67 -12.45
C LEU A 150 -14.56 -18.06 -11.02
N ALA A 151 -13.84 -17.57 -10.00
CA ALA A 151 -14.14 -17.85 -8.61
C ALA A 151 -15.54 -17.31 -8.25
N LYS A 152 -16.41 -18.21 -7.78
CA LYS A 152 -17.81 -17.91 -7.46
C LYS A 152 -18.01 -17.54 -6.02
#